data_AF-A0A1Y4L830-F1
#
_entry.id   AF-A0A1Y4L830-F1
#
_cell.length_a   1.000
_cell.length_b   1.000
_cell.length_c   1.000
_cell.angle_alpha   90.00
_cell.angle_beta   90.00
_cell.angle_gamma   90.00
#
_symmetry.space_group_name_H-M   'P 1'
#
loop_
_entity.id
_entity.type
_entity.pdbx_description
1 polymer ?
#
loop_
_entity_poly.entity_id
_entity_poly.type
_entity_poly.pdbx_seq_one_letter_code
_entity_poly.pdbx_strand_id
1 'polypeptide(L)'
;MYSNPSDYIGSTVELVGIIFGGVDYDGDGIYFQMWADPENIDYNTVIAYFDPELTLEDGQYVRISGTVIDVFEGKNMMGGQIVAPAIQADTLEVISYKDAVRPTIATATAINNTVEQYGYSVTVQSVELAEKETRAYISVTNNGSSEFSLYGFNMVLIQNGTQHEYTPNYMADYPELQSSIRTGITTEGVVVFPAIQQEPFQIIMEASTYDWNQPLQDYIFDFNIVK
;
A
#
# COMPACT_ATOMS: atom_id res chain seq x y z
N MET A 1 -12.70 -8.01 -22.13
CA MET A 1 -11.46 -7.62 -22.84
C MET A 1 -10.49 -8.79 -22.96
N TYR A 2 -9.98 -9.35 -21.86
CA TYR A 2 -8.91 -10.36 -21.90
C TYR A 2 -9.24 -11.71 -22.56
N SER A 3 -10.51 -12.10 -22.68
CA SER A 3 -10.88 -13.32 -23.44
C SER A 3 -10.97 -13.09 -24.95
N ASN A 4 -11.41 -11.91 -25.39
CA ASN A 4 -11.58 -11.53 -26.80
C ASN A 4 -11.22 -10.04 -26.96
N PRO A 5 -9.92 -9.68 -27.08
CA PRO A 5 -9.52 -8.26 -27.12
C PRO A 5 -10.06 -7.49 -28.34
N SER A 6 -10.27 -8.17 -29.46
CA SER A 6 -10.79 -7.58 -30.70
C SER A 6 -12.15 -6.91 -30.54
N ASP A 7 -13.00 -7.44 -29.67
CA ASP A 7 -14.36 -6.91 -29.44
C ASP A 7 -14.34 -5.55 -28.73
N TYR A 8 -13.18 -5.16 -28.19
CA TYR A 8 -13.00 -3.95 -27.39
C TYR A 8 -12.21 -2.86 -28.12
N ILE A 9 -11.75 -3.08 -29.35
CA ILE A 9 -11.04 -2.05 -30.12
C ILE A 9 -11.91 -0.79 -30.24
N GLY A 10 -11.31 0.36 -29.90
CA GLY A 10 -11.97 1.66 -29.80
C GLY A 10 -12.63 1.97 -28.46
N SER A 11 -12.63 1.03 -27.50
CA SER A 11 -13.15 1.26 -26.15
C SER A 11 -12.11 1.94 -25.27
N THR A 12 -12.57 2.89 -24.45
CA THR A 12 -11.76 3.49 -23.38
C THR A 12 -11.71 2.57 -22.16
N VAL A 13 -10.55 2.49 -21.52
CA VAL A 13 -10.30 1.69 -20.32
C VAL A 13 -9.46 2.46 -19.30
N GLU A 14 -9.66 2.15 -18.03
CA GLU A 14 -8.76 2.52 -16.93
C GLU A 14 -8.23 1.23 -16.33
N LEU A 15 -6.90 1.11 -16.24
CA LEU A 15 -6.24 -0.08 -15.72
C LEU A 15 -5.18 0.30 -14.71
N VAL A 16 -4.96 -0.62 -13.78
CA VAL A 16 -3.83 -0.63 -12.85
C VAL A 16 -3.05 -1.91 -13.11
N GLY A 17 -1.73 -1.84 -13.08
CA GLY A 17 -0.90 -3.03 -13.22
C GLY A 17 0.54 -2.83 -12.82
N ILE A 18 1.32 -3.90 -12.94
CA ILE A 18 2.76 -3.92 -12.71
C ILE A 18 3.49 -4.16 -14.02
N ILE A 19 4.47 -3.30 -14.33
CA ILE A 19 5.33 -3.42 -15.52
C ILE A 19 6.15 -4.71 -15.41
N PHE A 20 6.25 -5.45 -16.51
CA PHE A 20 7.10 -6.63 -16.59
C PHE A 20 7.72 -6.80 -17.98
N GLY A 21 8.87 -7.48 -18.03
CA GLY A 21 9.55 -7.81 -19.28
C GLY A 21 10.37 -6.66 -19.87
N GLY A 22 10.59 -5.58 -19.11
CA GLY A 22 11.31 -4.38 -19.54
C GLY A 22 10.44 -3.33 -20.22
N VAL A 23 11.09 -2.21 -20.55
CA VAL A 23 10.48 -1.03 -21.17
C VAL A 23 11.30 -0.67 -22.41
N ASP A 24 10.62 -0.56 -23.55
CA ASP A 24 11.20 -0.14 -24.83
C ASP A 24 10.93 1.34 -25.08
N TYR A 25 11.91 2.01 -25.69
CA TYR A 25 11.88 3.44 -25.97
C TYR A 25 12.23 3.70 -27.44
N ASP A 26 11.51 4.60 -28.09
CA ASP A 26 11.90 5.16 -29.38
C ASP A 26 11.73 6.70 -29.40
N GLY A 27 11.77 7.30 -30.59
CA GLY A 27 11.63 8.76 -30.72
C GLY A 27 10.21 9.29 -30.50
N ASP A 28 9.21 8.41 -30.53
CA ASP A 28 7.79 8.75 -30.47
C ASP A 28 7.20 8.44 -29.08
N GLY A 29 7.72 7.43 -28.36
CA GLY A 29 7.24 7.14 -27.02
C GLY A 29 7.86 5.92 -26.35
N ILE A 30 7.11 5.40 -25.38
CA ILE A 30 7.45 4.31 -24.48
C ILE A 30 6.48 3.16 -24.71
N TYR A 31 7.00 1.94 -24.72
CA TYR A 31 6.23 0.73 -24.94
C TYR A 31 6.61 -0.32 -23.90
N PHE A 32 5.62 -0.93 -23.27
CA PHE A 32 5.88 -1.93 -22.24
C PHE A 32 4.70 -2.90 -22.12
N GLN A 33 4.93 -4.01 -21.42
CA GLN A 33 3.87 -4.92 -20.98
C GLN A 33 3.62 -4.74 -19.49
N MET A 34 2.37 -4.91 -19.08
CA MET A 34 1.98 -4.94 -17.68
C MET A 34 1.02 -6.09 -17.39
N TRP A 35 1.09 -6.61 -16.16
CA TRP A 35 0.03 -7.47 -15.61
C TRP A 35 -1.05 -6.58 -15.03
N ALA A 36 -2.21 -6.51 -15.67
CA ALA A 36 -3.34 -5.72 -15.19
C ALA A 36 -4.08 -6.37 -14.00
N ASP A 37 -3.73 -7.60 -13.67
CA ASP A 37 -3.97 -8.20 -12.36
C ASP A 37 -2.61 -8.50 -11.69
N PRO A 38 -2.02 -7.53 -10.99
CA PRO A 38 -0.71 -7.68 -10.38
C PRO A 38 -0.68 -8.70 -9.22
N GLU A 39 -1.83 -9.05 -8.63
CA GLU A 39 -1.87 -10.00 -7.52
C GLU A 39 -1.82 -11.45 -8.02
N ASN A 40 -2.51 -11.72 -9.13
CA ASN A 40 -2.51 -13.05 -9.75
C ASN A 40 -1.46 -13.19 -10.87
N ILE A 41 -0.77 -12.10 -11.23
CA ILE A 41 0.18 -12.04 -12.35
C ILE A 41 -0.51 -12.53 -13.63
N ASP A 42 -1.67 -11.93 -13.90
CA ASP A 42 -2.52 -12.24 -15.04
C ASP A 42 -2.90 -10.97 -15.80
N TYR A 43 -3.61 -11.15 -16.91
CA TYR A 43 -4.10 -10.08 -17.77
C TYR A 43 -2.97 -9.26 -18.38
N ASN A 44 -2.07 -9.96 -19.08
CA ASN A 44 -1.05 -9.33 -19.92
C ASN A 44 -1.70 -8.28 -20.82
N THR A 45 -1.16 -7.07 -20.78
CA THR A 45 -1.63 -5.91 -21.53
C THR A 45 -0.40 -5.21 -22.12
N VAL A 46 -0.44 -4.90 -23.41
CA VAL A 46 0.60 -4.11 -24.08
C VAL A 46 0.19 -2.65 -24.04
N ILE A 47 1.10 -1.77 -23.61
CA ILE A 47 0.88 -0.33 -23.48
C ILE A 47 1.82 0.41 -24.43
N ALA A 48 1.28 1.39 -25.15
CA ALA A 48 2.02 2.44 -25.83
C ALA A 48 1.66 3.79 -25.19
N TYR A 49 2.67 4.58 -24.80
CA TYR A 49 2.50 5.91 -24.22
C TYR A 49 3.45 6.90 -24.89
N PHE A 50 2.90 7.94 -25.52
CA PHE A 50 3.67 8.88 -26.37
C PHE A 50 4.26 10.04 -25.56
N ASP A 51 5.17 9.70 -24.67
CA ASP A 51 6.01 10.65 -23.91
C ASP A 51 7.42 10.06 -23.79
N PRO A 52 8.35 10.36 -24.71
CA PRO A 52 9.67 9.74 -24.72
C PRO A 52 10.59 10.25 -23.60
N GLU A 53 10.20 11.28 -22.83
CA GLU A 53 11.01 11.81 -21.72
C GLU A 53 10.74 11.10 -20.39
N LEU A 54 9.55 10.48 -20.24
CA LEU A 54 9.22 9.71 -19.05
C LEU A 54 10.15 8.49 -18.94
N THR A 55 10.64 8.21 -17.74
CA THR A 55 11.46 7.01 -17.48
C THR A 55 10.66 6.06 -16.60
N LEU A 56 10.55 4.81 -17.05
CA LEU A 56 9.90 3.71 -16.35
C LEU A 56 10.86 2.54 -16.14
N GLU A 57 10.60 1.79 -15.09
CA GLU A 57 11.38 0.62 -14.71
C GLU A 57 10.48 -0.62 -14.58
N ASP A 58 11.06 -1.78 -14.87
CA ASP A 58 10.43 -3.08 -14.61
C ASP A 58 10.05 -3.20 -13.13
N GLY A 59 8.85 -3.74 -12.85
CA GLY A 59 8.33 -3.88 -11.50
C GLY A 59 7.63 -2.64 -10.93
N GLN A 60 7.61 -1.51 -11.65
CA GLN A 60 6.81 -0.36 -11.22
C GLN A 60 5.31 -0.63 -11.38
N TYR A 61 4.52 -0.16 -10.41
CA TYR A 61 3.07 -0.14 -10.53
C TYR A 61 2.64 1.12 -11.26
N VAL A 62 1.73 0.98 -12.21
CA VAL A 62 1.20 2.09 -12.99
C VAL A 62 -0.32 2.07 -13.02
N ARG A 63 -0.91 3.26 -13.06
CA ARG A 63 -2.31 3.49 -13.43
C ARG A 63 -2.33 4.17 -14.78
N ILE A 64 -3.13 3.65 -15.70
CA ILE A 64 -3.30 4.21 -17.04
C ILE A 64 -4.77 4.40 -17.36
N SER A 65 -5.06 5.43 -18.14
CA SER A 65 -6.31 5.53 -18.91
C SER A 65 -5.96 5.61 -20.39
N GLY A 66 -6.76 5.00 -21.25
CA GLY A 66 -6.45 4.95 -22.67
C GLY A 66 -7.48 4.23 -23.50
N THR A 67 -7.14 3.99 -24.76
CA THR A 67 -8.02 3.33 -25.73
C THR A 67 -7.40 2.02 -26.20
N VAL A 68 -8.20 0.96 -26.26
CA VAL A 68 -7.77 -0.32 -26.89
C VAL A 68 -7.66 -0.08 -28.40
N ILE A 69 -6.46 -0.20 -28.95
CA ILE A 69 -6.19 0.10 -30.36
C ILE A 69 -5.99 -1.15 -31.22
N ASP A 70 -5.54 -2.25 -30.63
CA ASP A 70 -5.22 -3.47 -31.36
C ASP A 70 -5.19 -4.71 -30.46
N VAL A 71 -4.91 -5.87 -31.06
CA VAL A 71 -4.62 -7.12 -30.38
C VAL A 71 -3.17 -7.50 -30.66
N PHE A 72 -2.39 -7.65 -29.59
CA PHE A 72 -1.05 -8.21 -29.68
C PHE A 72 -1.13 -9.75 -29.71
N GLU A 73 -0.49 -10.35 -30.71
CA GLU A 73 -0.29 -11.80 -30.78
C GLU A 73 1.20 -12.13 -30.77
N GLY A 74 1.62 -12.99 -29.84
CA GLY A 74 3.01 -13.38 -29.66
C GLY A 74 3.16 -14.83 -29.24
N LYS A 75 4.39 -15.23 -28.91
CA LYS A 75 4.69 -16.53 -28.29
C LYS A 75 5.57 -16.33 -27.07
N ASN A 76 5.26 -17.02 -25.98
CA ASN A 76 6.14 -17.08 -24.81
C ASN A 76 7.36 -17.99 -25.08
N MET A 77 8.34 -17.97 -24.16
CA MET A 77 9.57 -18.78 -24.28
C MET A 77 9.33 -20.29 -24.37
N MET A 78 8.16 -20.77 -23.92
CA MET A 78 7.76 -22.18 -23.98
C MET A 78 6.95 -22.50 -25.25
N GLY A 79 6.81 -21.54 -26.17
CA GLY A 79 6.10 -21.69 -27.44
C GLY A 79 4.57 -21.56 -27.35
N GLY A 80 4.02 -21.24 -26.19
CA GLY A 80 2.59 -20.95 -26.00
C GLY A 80 2.21 -19.62 -26.63
N GLN A 81 1.05 -19.56 -27.27
CA GLN A 81 0.54 -18.33 -27.86
C GLN A 81 0.15 -17.34 -26.76
N ILE A 82 0.56 -16.08 -26.93
CA ILE A 82 0.12 -14.94 -26.12
C ILE A 82 -0.87 -14.16 -26.99
N VAL A 83 -2.02 -13.83 -26.42
CA VAL A 83 -2.98 -12.90 -27.01
C VAL A 83 -3.28 -11.85 -25.93
N ALA A 84 -3.04 -10.58 -26.22
CA ALA A 84 -3.20 -9.49 -25.25
C ALA A 84 -3.82 -8.25 -25.92
N PRO A 85 -4.65 -7.45 -25.22
CA PRO A 85 -5.04 -6.14 -25.70
C PRO A 85 -3.82 -5.21 -25.80
N ALA A 86 -3.77 -4.42 -26.87
CA ALA A 86 -2.85 -3.31 -27.01
C ALA A 86 -3.60 -2.00 -26.76
N ILE A 87 -3.08 -1.17 -25.86
CA ILE A 87 -3.70 0.09 -25.43
C ILE A 87 -2.75 1.23 -25.74
N GLN A 88 -3.29 2.27 -26.39
CA GLN A 88 -2.66 3.57 -26.41
C GLN A 88 -3.12 4.33 -25.17
N ALA A 89 -2.21 4.55 -24.22
CA ALA A 89 -2.48 5.29 -23.01
C ALA A 89 -2.54 6.79 -23.30
N ASP A 90 -3.59 7.44 -22.80
CA ASP A 90 -3.74 8.90 -22.79
C ASP A 90 -3.16 9.49 -21.49
N THR A 91 -3.19 8.73 -20.40
CA THR A 91 -2.54 9.08 -19.14
C THR A 91 -1.75 7.90 -18.58
N LEU A 92 -0.65 8.21 -17.88
CA LEU A 92 0.15 7.24 -17.15
C LEU A 92 0.65 7.88 -15.85
N GLU A 93 0.38 7.20 -14.74
CA GLU A 93 0.83 7.58 -13.40
C GLU A 93 1.56 6.40 -12.77
N VAL A 94 2.79 6.61 -12.28
CA VAL A 94 3.48 5.63 -11.42
C VAL A 94 2.86 5.72 -10.03
N ILE A 95 2.35 4.60 -9.53
CA ILE A 95 1.65 4.51 -8.25
C ILE A 95 2.35 3.54 -7.30
N SER A 96 1.96 3.56 -6.03
CA SER A 96 2.51 2.65 -5.04
C SER A 96 1.87 1.25 -5.09
N TYR A 97 2.53 0.24 -4.52
CA TYR A 97 1.92 -1.08 -4.27
C TYR A 97 0.58 -0.93 -3.54
N LYS A 98 0.52 -0.03 -2.56
CA LYS A 98 -0.68 0.27 -1.78
C LYS A 98 -1.84 0.65 -2.70
N ASP A 99 -1.63 1.61 -3.58
CA ASP A 99 -2.70 2.12 -4.44
C ASP A 99 -3.07 1.15 -5.56
N ALA A 100 -2.12 0.28 -5.95
CA ALA A 100 -2.34 -0.70 -7.00
C ALA A 100 -3.02 -1.99 -6.53
N VAL A 101 -2.60 -2.51 -5.37
CA VAL A 101 -2.90 -3.88 -4.91
C VAL A 101 -3.71 -3.90 -3.61
N ARG A 102 -3.65 -2.82 -2.82
CA ARG A 102 -4.35 -2.67 -1.53
C ARG A 102 -5.03 -1.30 -1.42
N PRO A 103 -5.82 -0.86 -2.41
CA PRO A 103 -6.35 0.50 -2.42
C PRO A 103 -7.16 0.81 -1.15
N THR A 104 -7.01 2.03 -0.64
CA THR A 104 -7.78 2.50 0.52
C THR A 104 -9.26 2.62 0.15
N ILE A 105 -10.13 1.95 0.90
CA ILE A 105 -11.59 2.02 0.73
C ILE A 105 -12.26 2.90 1.78
N ALA A 106 -11.61 3.13 2.92
CA ALA A 106 -12.09 4.02 3.97
C ALA A 106 -10.94 4.51 4.84
N THR A 107 -11.15 5.62 5.54
CA THR A 107 -10.23 6.12 6.56
C THR A 107 -10.94 6.19 7.91
N ALA A 108 -10.17 6.03 8.98
CA ALA A 108 -10.65 6.20 10.34
C ALA A 108 -9.87 7.31 11.04
N THR A 109 -10.57 8.04 11.91
CA THR A 109 -9.97 9.08 12.74
C THR A 109 -10.02 8.65 14.20
N ALA A 110 -8.90 8.81 14.90
CA ALA A 110 -8.84 8.56 16.33
C ALA A 110 -9.66 9.62 17.08
N ILE A 111 -10.39 9.21 18.13
CA ILE A 111 -11.11 10.13 19.03
C ILE A 111 -10.09 11.02 19.77
N ASN A 112 -9.00 10.41 20.22
CA ASN A 112 -7.80 11.09 20.66
C ASN A 112 -6.63 10.47 19.90
N ASN A 113 -5.88 11.29 19.17
CA ASN A 113 -4.82 10.79 18.29
C ASN A 113 -3.46 10.67 18.97
N THR A 114 -3.27 11.26 20.15
CA THR A 114 -2.00 11.24 20.88
C THR A 114 -2.20 10.88 22.35
N VAL A 115 -1.41 9.94 22.84
CA VAL A 115 -1.34 9.58 24.26
C VAL A 115 0.08 9.80 24.74
N GLU A 116 0.23 10.56 25.84
CA GLU A 116 1.51 10.90 26.44
C GLU A 116 1.65 10.31 27.84
N GLN A 117 2.80 9.72 28.13
CA GLN A 117 3.16 9.23 29.46
C GLN A 117 4.62 9.58 29.74
N TYR A 118 4.91 10.30 30.83
CA TYR A 118 6.27 10.63 31.27
C TYR A 118 7.21 11.24 30.21
N GLY A 119 6.67 11.94 29.21
CA GLY A 119 7.44 12.51 28.08
C GLY A 119 7.58 11.59 26.87
N TYR A 120 7.01 10.39 26.90
CA TYR A 120 6.88 9.49 25.77
C TYR A 120 5.51 9.70 25.11
N SER A 121 5.51 10.10 23.84
CA SER A 121 4.31 10.40 23.07
C SER A 121 4.14 9.38 21.96
N VAL A 122 2.98 8.72 21.93
CA VAL A 122 2.57 7.84 20.82
C VAL A 122 1.37 8.48 20.15
N THR A 123 1.47 8.67 18.84
CA THR A 123 0.47 9.32 18.01
C THR A 123 0.04 8.38 16.88
N VAL A 124 -1.27 8.17 16.71
CA VAL A 124 -1.83 7.58 15.50
C VAL A 124 -2.27 8.70 14.58
N GLN A 125 -1.53 8.89 13.49
CA GLN A 125 -1.74 9.97 12.53
C GLN A 125 -3.00 9.73 11.70
N SER A 126 -3.17 8.50 11.20
CA SER A 126 -4.32 8.06 10.43
C SER A 126 -4.44 6.55 10.46
N VAL A 127 -5.63 6.04 10.14
CA VAL A 127 -5.82 4.62 9.82
C VAL A 127 -6.54 4.52 8.48
N GLU A 128 -5.99 3.70 7.59
CA GLU A 128 -6.58 3.39 6.28
C GLU A 128 -7.07 1.94 6.28
N LEU A 129 -8.29 1.71 5.80
CA LEU A 129 -8.86 0.39 5.59
C LEU A 129 -8.76 0.06 4.11
N ALA A 130 -8.36 -1.18 3.79
CA ALA A 130 -8.42 -1.79 2.47
C ALA A 130 -9.15 -3.14 2.56
N GLU A 131 -9.52 -3.71 1.41
CA GLU A 131 -10.26 -4.98 1.39
C GLU A 131 -9.53 -6.16 2.05
N LYS A 132 -8.19 -6.11 2.07
CA LYS A 132 -7.33 -7.21 2.53
C LYS A 132 -6.42 -6.87 3.72
N GLU A 133 -6.36 -5.60 4.11
CA GLU A 133 -5.52 -5.15 5.23
C GLU A 133 -6.04 -3.84 5.83
N THR A 134 -5.58 -3.53 7.04
CA THR A 134 -5.77 -2.24 7.71
C THR A 134 -4.41 -1.67 8.06
N ARG A 135 -4.17 -0.39 7.77
CA ARG A 135 -2.88 0.28 7.93
C ARG A 135 -2.99 1.40 8.94
N ALA A 136 -2.26 1.31 10.06
CA ALA A 136 -2.16 2.37 11.05
C ALA A 136 -0.83 3.11 10.89
N TYR A 137 -0.90 4.43 10.69
CA TYR A 137 0.27 5.31 10.58
C TYR A 137 0.60 5.85 11.96
N ILE A 138 1.75 5.46 12.49
CA ILE A 138 2.14 5.70 13.88
C ILE A 138 3.39 6.58 13.93
N SER A 139 3.37 7.57 14.80
CA SER A 139 4.52 8.40 15.15
C SER A 139 4.80 8.28 16.64
N VAL A 140 6.07 8.12 17.00
CA VAL A 140 6.52 7.98 18.38
C VAL A 140 7.61 9.00 18.63
N THR A 141 7.42 9.85 19.63
CA THR A 141 8.42 10.81 20.09
C THR A 141 8.84 10.49 21.51
N ASN A 142 10.14 10.29 21.71
CA ASN A 142 10.72 10.12 23.04
C ASN A 142 11.32 11.44 23.54
N ASN A 143 10.57 12.19 24.34
CA ASN A 143 11.08 13.31 25.14
C ASN A 143 11.28 12.93 26.62
N GLY A 144 11.19 11.65 26.95
CA GLY A 144 11.34 11.13 28.30
C GLY A 144 12.80 11.03 28.75
N SER A 145 13.00 10.55 29.97
CA SER A 145 14.33 10.50 30.61
C SER A 145 15.22 9.33 30.19
N SER A 146 14.67 8.35 29.47
CA SER A 146 15.40 7.13 29.07
C SER A 146 14.91 6.56 27.74
N GLU A 147 15.59 5.53 27.22
CA GLU A 147 15.17 4.82 26.00
C GLU A 147 13.76 4.24 26.16
N PHE A 148 12.95 4.39 25.11
CA PHE A 148 11.57 3.96 25.03
C PHE A 148 11.44 2.86 24.00
N SER A 149 10.70 1.81 24.31
CA SER A 149 10.41 0.74 23.36
C SER A 149 8.92 0.59 23.13
N LEU A 150 8.49 0.63 21.87
CA LEU A 150 7.12 0.34 21.45
C LEU A 150 7.14 -0.94 20.61
N TYR A 151 6.38 -1.95 21.03
CA TYR A 151 6.44 -3.28 20.43
C TYR A 151 5.41 -3.43 19.31
N GLY A 152 5.78 -3.06 18.08
CA GLY A 152 4.92 -3.19 16.89
C GLY A 152 4.30 -4.58 16.73
N PHE A 153 5.08 -5.64 17.00
CA PHE A 153 4.64 -7.03 16.91
C PHE A 153 3.64 -7.46 17.99
N ASN A 154 3.53 -6.71 19.10
CA ASN A 154 2.54 -6.95 20.16
C ASN A 154 1.29 -6.09 20.00
N MET A 155 1.24 -5.20 18.99
CA MET A 155 0.07 -4.35 18.79
C MET A 155 -1.12 -5.21 18.39
N VAL A 156 -2.29 -4.85 18.93
CA VAL A 156 -3.55 -5.52 18.62
C VAL A 156 -4.61 -4.51 18.22
N LEU A 157 -5.44 -4.90 17.25
CA LEU A 157 -6.64 -4.20 16.87
C LEU A 157 -7.86 -4.99 17.34
N ILE A 158 -8.74 -4.34 18.09
CA ILE A 158 -9.98 -4.94 18.60
C ILE A 158 -11.18 -4.38 17.84
N GLN A 159 -11.94 -5.25 17.17
CA GLN A 159 -13.22 -4.89 16.55
C GLN A 159 -14.27 -5.97 16.84
N ASN A 160 -15.47 -5.56 17.26
CA ASN A 160 -16.59 -6.48 17.51
C ASN A 160 -16.25 -7.67 18.44
N GLY A 161 -15.40 -7.43 19.45
CA GLY A 161 -14.96 -8.47 20.40
C GLY A 161 -13.93 -9.45 19.83
N THR A 162 -13.42 -9.23 18.62
CA THR A 162 -12.35 -10.01 18.00
C THR A 162 -11.02 -9.26 18.10
N GLN A 163 -9.96 -9.98 18.44
CA GLN A 163 -8.58 -9.49 18.43
C GLN A 163 -7.91 -9.82 17.10
N HIS A 164 -7.33 -8.82 16.47
CA HIS A 164 -6.54 -8.92 15.25
C HIS A 164 -5.10 -8.54 15.58
N GLU A 165 -4.17 -9.45 15.32
CA GLU A 165 -2.73 -9.24 15.57
C GLU A 165 -2.07 -8.55 14.37
N TYR A 166 -0.94 -7.90 14.64
CA TYR A 166 -0.04 -7.40 13.60
C TYR A 166 0.25 -8.47 12.54
N THR A 167 0.11 -8.13 11.26
CA THR A 167 0.41 -9.00 10.12
C THR A 167 1.28 -8.25 9.12
N PRO A 168 2.57 -8.58 8.98
CA PRO A 168 3.45 -7.88 8.03
C PRO A 168 3.01 -8.11 6.59
N ASN A 169 3.13 -7.06 5.76
CA ASN A 169 2.98 -7.16 4.32
C ASN A 169 4.34 -6.90 3.65
N TYR A 170 5.13 -7.95 3.43
CA TYR A 170 6.48 -7.87 2.86
C TYR A 170 6.52 -7.46 1.39
N MET A 171 5.38 -7.49 0.69
CA MET A 171 5.28 -7.01 -0.69
C MET A 171 5.06 -5.50 -0.74
N ALA A 172 4.55 -4.92 0.34
CA ALA A 172 4.46 -3.48 0.50
C ALA A 172 5.76 -2.95 1.10
N ASP A 173 6.34 -1.92 0.48
CA ASP A 173 7.50 -1.20 1.00
C ASP A 173 7.05 -0.13 2.01
N TYR A 174 6.33 -0.55 3.05
CA TYR A 174 5.85 0.36 4.08
C TYR A 174 6.99 0.75 5.04
N PRO A 175 7.09 2.04 5.45
CA PRO A 175 8.07 2.46 6.45
C PRO A 175 7.93 1.67 7.76
N GLU A 176 9.02 1.06 8.21
CA GLU A 176 9.05 0.30 9.46
C GLU A 176 9.17 1.20 10.69
N LEU A 177 8.35 0.91 11.71
CA LEU A 177 8.42 1.60 12.98
C LEU A 177 9.60 1.09 13.82
N GLN A 178 10.50 1.99 14.23
CA GLN A 178 11.62 1.59 15.09
C GLN A 178 11.14 1.17 16.47
N SER A 179 11.60 0.02 16.96
CA SER A 179 11.16 -0.52 18.26
C SER A 179 11.90 0.07 19.46
N SER A 180 13.10 0.62 19.31
CA SER A 180 13.86 1.27 20.38
C SER A 180 14.19 2.70 19.99
N ILE A 181 13.67 3.65 20.76
CA ILE A 181 13.73 5.07 20.47
C ILE A 181 14.53 5.76 21.57
N ARG A 182 15.65 6.39 21.19
CA ARG A 182 16.48 7.19 22.11
C ARG A 182 15.81 8.51 22.46
N THR A 183 16.17 9.09 23.60
CA THR A 183 15.70 10.42 24.01
C THR A 183 16.03 11.47 22.94
N GLY A 184 15.06 12.34 22.67
CA GLY A 184 15.11 13.40 21.67
C GLY A 184 14.79 12.94 20.24
N ILE A 185 14.46 11.66 20.03
CA ILE A 185 14.19 11.10 18.70
C ILE A 185 12.69 10.92 18.48
N THR A 186 12.27 11.19 17.24
CA THR A 186 10.97 10.82 16.68
C THR A 186 11.17 9.76 15.61
N THR A 187 10.33 8.73 15.61
CA THR A 187 10.24 7.71 14.55
C THR A 187 8.80 7.61 14.05
N GLU A 188 8.64 7.24 12.79
CA GLU A 188 7.35 7.04 12.15
C GLU A 188 7.36 5.73 11.39
N GLY A 189 6.20 5.06 11.31
CA GLY A 189 6.07 3.81 10.59
C GLY A 189 4.61 3.41 10.40
N VAL A 190 4.41 2.35 9.62
CA VAL A 190 3.10 1.77 9.33
C VAL A 190 3.01 0.41 9.99
N VAL A 191 1.95 0.20 10.75
CA VAL A 191 1.62 -1.10 11.34
C VAL A 191 0.40 -1.65 10.62
N VAL A 192 0.53 -2.89 10.15
CA VAL A 192 -0.48 -3.54 9.32
C VAL A 192 -1.22 -4.59 10.13
N PHE A 193 -2.54 -4.59 10.02
CA PHE A 193 -3.46 -5.58 10.59
C PHE A 193 -4.28 -6.24 9.47
N PRO A 194 -4.93 -7.38 9.74
CA PRO A 194 -5.97 -7.92 8.89
C PRO A 194 -7.05 -6.89 8.50
N ALA A 195 -7.76 -7.16 7.40
CA ALA A 195 -8.93 -6.38 7.02
C ALA A 195 -10.01 -6.43 8.11
N ILE A 196 -10.67 -5.28 8.31
CA ILE A 196 -11.76 -5.12 9.27
C ILE A 196 -12.98 -4.50 8.60
N GLN A 197 -14.11 -4.52 9.30
CA GLN A 197 -15.33 -3.84 8.83
C GLN A 197 -15.18 -2.33 8.95
N GLN A 198 -15.93 -1.58 8.13
CA GLN A 198 -16.04 -0.12 8.25
C GLN A 198 -16.94 0.27 9.43
N GLU A 199 -16.55 -0.13 10.64
CA GLU A 199 -17.21 0.14 11.92
C GLU A 199 -16.18 0.56 12.99
N PRO A 200 -16.59 1.19 14.11
CA PRO A 200 -15.67 1.57 15.18
C PRO A 200 -14.80 0.41 15.69
N PHE A 201 -13.55 0.72 16.04
CA PHE A 201 -12.56 -0.24 16.54
C PHE A 201 -11.58 0.45 17.49
N GLN A 202 -10.73 -0.35 18.11
CA GLN A 202 -9.68 0.11 19.02
C GLN A 202 -8.32 -0.45 18.61
N ILE A 203 -7.24 0.32 18.78
CA ILE A 203 -5.86 -0.18 18.71
C ILE A 203 -5.23 -0.05 20.10
N ILE A 204 -4.58 -1.12 20.55
CA ILE A 204 -3.87 -1.20 21.82
C ILE A 204 -2.38 -1.45 21.52
N MET A 205 -1.51 -0.67 22.14
CA MET A 205 -0.07 -0.76 21.95
C MET A 205 0.66 -0.87 23.29
N GLU A 206 1.50 -1.88 23.40
CA GLU A 206 2.36 -2.11 24.57
C GLU A 206 3.70 -1.42 24.38
N ALA A 207 4.18 -0.76 25.43
CA ALA A 207 5.48 -0.13 25.47
C ALA A 207 6.18 -0.34 26.81
N SER A 208 7.50 -0.19 26.79
CA SER A 208 8.35 -0.22 27.98
C SER A 208 9.37 0.93 27.94
N THR A 209 9.97 1.18 29.10
CA THR A 209 11.02 2.17 29.29
C THR A 209 12.13 1.58 30.16
N TYR A 210 13.37 2.02 29.94
CA TYR A 210 14.51 1.60 30.76
C TYR A 210 14.52 2.28 32.15
N ASP A 211 13.66 3.26 32.40
CA ASP A 211 13.42 3.83 33.73
C ASP A 211 12.33 3.05 34.48
N TRP A 212 12.77 2.08 35.30
CA TRP A 212 11.90 1.21 36.10
C TRP A 212 11.00 1.95 37.11
N ASN A 213 11.20 3.25 37.34
CA ASN A 213 10.34 4.07 38.19
C ASN A 213 9.14 4.68 37.44
N GLN A 214 9.08 4.51 36.11
CA GLN A 214 8.03 5.04 35.25
C GLN A 214 7.22 3.89 34.64
N PRO A 215 6.30 3.28 35.42
CA PRO A 215 5.48 2.19 34.90
C PRO A 215 4.53 2.73 33.82
N LEU A 216 4.71 2.27 32.59
CA LEU A 216 3.83 2.62 31.49
C LEU A 216 2.54 1.79 31.53
N GLN A 217 1.44 2.41 31.15
CA GLN A 217 0.21 1.72 30.78
C GLN A 217 0.16 1.52 29.26
N ASP A 218 -0.72 0.64 28.81
CA ASP A 218 -0.99 0.48 27.38
C ASP A 218 -1.45 1.81 26.76
N TYR A 219 -1.01 2.05 25.53
CA TYR A 219 -1.46 3.17 24.72
C TYR A 219 -2.69 2.72 23.94
N ILE A 220 -3.85 3.27 24.28
CA ILE A 220 -5.15 2.84 23.76
C ILE A 220 -5.75 3.97 22.91
N PHE A 221 -6.16 3.62 21.69
CA PHE A 221 -6.75 4.55 20.72
C PHE A 221 -8.08 4.00 20.23
N ASP A 222 -9.16 4.76 20.41
CA ASP A 222 -10.49 4.46 19.87
C ASP A 222 -10.73 5.21 18.57
N PHE A 223 -11.34 4.54 17.58
CA PHE A 223 -11.52 5.08 16.24
C PHE A 223 -12.98 5.07 15.81
N ASN A 224 -13.36 6.12 15.07
CA ASN A 224 -14.58 6.16 14.28
C ASN A 224 -14.24 6.20 12.79
N ILE A 225 -15.07 5.56 11.97
CA ILE A 225 -14.95 5.62 10.51
C ILE A 225 -15.43 6.97 10.00
N VAL A 226 -14.66 7.58 9.10
CA VAL A 226 -15.05 8.80 8.40
C VAL A 226 -16.05 8.43 7.32
N LYS A 227 -17.26 8.99 7.38
CA LYS A 227 -18.31 8.83 6.36
C LYS A 227 -18.23 9.92 5.31
#